data_AF-A0A9E2YKG6-F1
#
_entry.id   AF-A0A9E2YKG6-F1
#
_cell.length_a   1.000
_cell.length_b   1.000
_cell.length_c   1.000
_cell.angle_alpha   90.00
_cell.angle_beta   90.00
_cell.angle_gamma   90.00
#
_symmetry.space_group_name_H-M   'P 1'
#
loop_
_entity.id
_entity.type
_entity.pdbx_description
1 polymer ?
#
loop_
_entity_poly.entity_id
_entity_poly.type
_entity_poly.pdbx_seq_one_letter_code
_entity_poly.pdbx_strand_id
1 'polypeptide(L)'
;LAQTALMAPGPEVTQLRALLGELFAIPDAQKHMAELLAGSDVRYDVGDDHPLSGRLVPDLTFDDGRRVSELLHDARPILLDLDGSVAPAVRGWADRVDVVVAGMADRPAEPSPKAMLIRPDGYVAWATDTFGPAAETSLHQALKRWFGPAPRGK
;
A
#
# COMPACT_ATOMS: atom_id res chain seq x y z
N LEU A 1 4.13 12.68 -25.91
CA LEU A 1 4.74 11.94 -24.77
C LEU A 1 5.95 11.19 -25.31
N ALA A 2 6.96 10.87 -24.49
CA ALA A 2 8.12 10.07 -24.94
C ALA A 2 7.69 8.72 -25.56
N GLN A 3 6.60 8.13 -25.07
CA GLN A 3 5.98 6.92 -25.60
C GLN A 3 5.53 7.04 -27.07
N THR A 4 5.08 8.22 -27.49
CA THR A 4 4.66 8.46 -28.88
C THR A 4 5.82 8.31 -29.86
N ALA A 5 7.05 8.63 -29.43
CA ALA A 5 8.25 8.45 -30.26
C ALA A 5 8.52 6.96 -30.53
N LEU A 6 8.16 6.06 -29.61
CA LEU A 6 8.29 4.61 -29.80
C LEU A 6 7.23 4.01 -30.73
N MET A 7 6.15 4.74 -31.03
CA MET A 7 5.11 4.31 -31.98
C MET A 7 5.42 4.72 -33.42
N ALA A 8 6.45 5.54 -33.64
CA ALA A 8 6.80 6.00 -34.97
C ALA A 8 7.25 4.82 -35.88
N PRO A 9 6.92 4.87 -37.18
CA PRO A 9 7.43 3.93 -38.16
C PRO A 9 8.92 4.19 -38.43
N GLY A 10 9.65 3.17 -38.88
CA GLY A 10 11.06 3.30 -39.28
C GLY A 10 11.95 2.16 -38.76
N PRO A 11 13.01 1.81 -39.49
CA PRO A 11 13.94 0.75 -39.09
C PRO A 11 14.69 1.11 -37.79
N GLU A 12 15.07 2.37 -37.59
CA GLU A 12 15.77 2.82 -36.37
C GLU A 12 14.86 2.70 -35.14
N VAL A 13 13.59 3.10 -35.26
CA VAL A 13 12.61 2.98 -34.17
C VAL A 13 12.30 1.51 -33.89
N THR A 14 12.35 0.65 -34.92
CA THR A 14 12.19 -0.80 -34.75
C THR A 14 13.35 -1.40 -33.96
N GLN A 15 14.58 -1.00 -34.25
CA GLN A 15 15.76 -1.41 -33.47
C GLN A 15 15.71 -0.88 -32.03
N LEU A 16 15.27 0.37 -31.84
CA LEU A 16 15.08 0.94 -30.51
C LEU A 16 14.03 0.15 -29.69
N ARG A 17 12.92 -0.26 -30.31
CA ARG A 17 11.93 -1.14 -29.65
C ARG A 17 12.52 -2.49 -29.27
N ALA A 18 13.38 -3.07 -30.10
CA ALA A 18 14.06 -4.33 -29.79
C ALA A 18 14.99 -4.17 -28.56
N LEU A 19 15.81 -3.12 -28.53
CA LEU A 19 16.69 -2.82 -27.41
C LEU A 19 15.93 -2.57 -26.10
N LEU A 20 14.81 -1.81 -26.16
CA LEU A 20 13.95 -1.63 -25.00
C LEU A 20 13.27 -2.93 -24.56
N GLY A 21 12.96 -3.82 -25.51
CA GLY A 21 12.47 -5.17 -25.22
C GLY A 21 13.48 -5.99 -24.42
N GLU A 22 14.76 -5.92 -24.77
CA GLU A 22 15.85 -6.54 -23.99
C GLU A 22 15.96 -5.93 -22.59
N LEU A 23 15.83 -4.61 -22.46
CA LEU A 23 15.84 -3.93 -21.16
C LEU A 23 14.65 -4.36 -20.30
N PHE A 24 13.45 -4.48 -20.88
CA PHE A 24 12.26 -4.94 -20.16
C PHE A 24 12.27 -6.44 -19.83
N ALA A 25 13.21 -7.22 -20.34
CA ALA A 25 13.45 -8.58 -19.86
C ALA A 25 14.15 -8.59 -18.49
N ILE A 26 14.71 -7.46 -18.04
CA ILE A 26 15.26 -7.31 -16.69
C ILE A 26 14.11 -7.06 -15.70
N PRO A 27 13.92 -7.90 -14.67
CA PRO A 27 12.77 -7.81 -13.77
C PRO A 27 12.58 -6.43 -13.12
N ASP A 28 13.66 -5.78 -12.69
CA ASP A 28 13.59 -4.46 -12.05
C ASP A 28 13.16 -3.36 -13.03
N ALA A 29 13.64 -3.41 -14.27
CA ALA A 29 13.23 -2.47 -15.31
C ALA A 29 11.77 -2.68 -15.71
N GLN A 30 11.35 -3.94 -15.83
CA GLN A 30 9.95 -4.30 -16.08
C GLN A 30 9.05 -3.79 -14.96
N LYS A 31 9.43 -4.02 -13.69
CA LYS A 31 8.67 -3.58 -12.51
C LYS A 31 8.56 -2.06 -12.47
N HIS A 32 9.67 -1.34 -12.63
CA HIS A 32 9.66 0.12 -12.63
C HIS A 32 8.75 0.70 -13.72
N MET A 33 8.83 0.17 -14.94
CA MET A 33 7.98 0.64 -16.04
C MET A 33 6.50 0.29 -15.81
N ALA A 34 6.19 -0.89 -15.26
CA ALA A 34 4.83 -1.28 -14.93
C ALA A 34 4.23 -0.35 -13.85
N GLU A 35 4.99 -0.05 -12.79
CA GLU A 35 4.56 0.87 -11.73
C GLU A 35 4.34 2.29 -12.26
N LEU A 36 5.26 2.81 -13.07
CA LEU A 36 5.16 4.13 -13.70
C LEU A 36 3.94 4.25 -14.61
N LEU A 37 3.69 3.23 -15.46
CA LEU A 37 2.56 3.24 -16.39
C LEU A 37 1.22 3.06 -15.67
N ALA A 38 1.18 2.29 -14.58
CA ALA A 38 0.01 2.12 -13.75
C ALA A 38 -0.26 3.30 -12.81
N GLY A 39 0.74 4.19 -12.62
CA GLY A 39 0.69 5.27 -11.62
C GLY A 39 0.76 4.76 -10.17
N SER A 40 1.15 3.50 -9.95
CA SER A 40 1.31 2.92 -8.61
C SER A 40 2.66 3.27 -7.97
N ASP A 41 3.53 3.95 -8.71
CA ASP A 41 4.78 4.55 -8.21
C ASP A 41 4.55 5.81 -7.35
N VAL A 42 3.36 6.42 -7.43
CA VAL A 42 2.96 7.59 -6.64
C VAL A 42 3.05 7.29 -5.15
N ARG A 43 3.81 8.14 -4.44
CA ARG A 43 3.92 8.12 -2.98
C ARG A 43 3.54 9.47 -2.39
N TYR A 44 2.55 9.48 -1.51
CA TYR A 44 2.17 10.67 -0.74
C TYR A 44 3.05 10.84 0.50
N ASP A 45 3.31 12.08 0.89
CA ASP A 45 3.84 12.39 2.23
C ASP A 45 2.71 12.26 3.26
N VAL A 46 2.75 11.15 3.99
CA VAL A 46 1.79 10.83 5.05
C VAL A 46 2.35 11.08 6.47
N GLY A 47 3.60 11.55 6.58
CA GLY A 47 4.29 11.76 7.85
C GLY A 47 4.70 10.47 8.58
N ASP A 48 4.94 9.39 7.82
CA ASP A 48 5.45 8.11 8.32
C ASP A 48 6.53 7.56 7.36
N ASP A 49 7.61 7.02 7.93
CA ASP A 49 8.81 6.65 7.18
C ASP A 49 8.79 5.22 6.63
N HIS A 50 7.77 4.42 6.96
CA HIS A 50 7.70 3.03 6.50
C HIS A 50 7.69 2.96 4.96
N PRO A 51 8.38 1.98 4.32
CA PRO A 51 8.47 1.90 2.85
C PRO A 51 7.13 1.82 2.11
N LEU A 52 6.11 1.25 2.76
CA LEU A 52 4.73 1.19 2.25
C LEU A 52 3.92 2.45 2.53
N SER A 53 4.30 3.26 3.52
CA SER A 53 3.56 4.47 3.88
C SER A 53 3.58 5.48 2.74
N GLY A 54 2.37 5.96 2.41
CA GLY A 54 2.10 6.85 1.30
C GLY A 54 1.91 6.15 -0.05
N ARG A 55 2.10 4.83 -0.16
CA ARG A 55 1.91 4.07 -1.40
C ARG A 55 0.52 3.45 -1.47
N LEU A 56 0.10 3.10 -2.68
CA LEU A 56 -1.07 2.25 -2.88
C LEU A 56 -0.83 0.89 -2.23
N VAL A 57 -1.80 0.38 -1.48
CA VAL A 57 -1.68 -0.90 -0.80
C VAL A 57 -1.50 -2.03 -1.84
N PRO A 58 -0.54 -2.95 -1.65
CA PRO A 58 -0.45 -4.14 -2.50
C PRO A 58 -1.72 -4.99 -2.37
N ASP A 59 -2.22 -5.50 -3.50
CA ASP A 59 -3.41 -6.37 -3.52
C ASP A 59 -3.06 -7.80 -3.10
N LEU A 60 -2.85 -7.98 -1.79
CA LEU A 60 -2.41 -9.23 -1.18
C LEU A 60 -3.60 -10.16 -0.93
N THR A 61 -3.34 -11.47 -0.98
CA THR A 61 -4.33 -12.52 -0.70
C THR A 61 -4.17 -13.02 0.74
N PHE A 62 -5.28 -13.05 1.47
CA PHE A 62 -5.36 -13.59 2.82
C PHE A 62 -5.43 -15.13 2.81
N ASP A 63 -5.20 -15.76 3.96
CA ASP A 63 -5.31 -17.22 4.11
C ASP A 63 -6.71 -17.76 3.79
N ASP A 64 -7.75 -16.93 3.92
CA ASP A 64 -9.14 -17.27 3.60
C ASP A 64 -9.51 -17.03 2.13
N GLY A 65 -8.55 -16.62 1.30
CA GLY A 65 -8.71 -16.40 -0.14
C GLY A 65 -9.24 -15.02 -0.53
N ARG A 66 -9.68 -14.19 0.43
CA ARG A 66 -10.05 -12.79 0.14
C ARG A 66 -8.83 -11.96 -0.22
N ARG A 67 -9.02 -10.91 -0.99
CA ARG A 67 -7.98 -9.93 -1.33
C ARG A 67 -8.13 -8.63 -0.55
N VAL A 68 -7.02 -7.90 -0.39
CA VAL A 68 -7.04 -6.56 0.24
C VAL A 68 -8.01 -5.61 -0.47
N SER A 69 -8.05 -5.63 -1.80
CA SER A 69 -8.97 -4.80 -2.59
C SER A 69 -10.44 -5.00 -2.23
N GLU A 70 -10.85 -6.21 -1.86
CA GLU A 70 -12.23 -6.51 -1.46
C GLU A 70 -12.63 -5.81 -0.17
N LEU A 71 -11.68 -5.52 0.71
CA LEU A 71 -11.93 -4.79 1.95
C LEU A 71 -12.27 -3.31 1.68
N LEU A 72 -11.81 -2.76 0.56
CA LEU A 72 -11.94 -1.33 0.25
C LEU A 72 -13.28 -0.95 -0.40
N HIS A 73 -14.15 -1.93 -0.71
CA HIS A 73 -15.42 -1.69 -1.41
C HIS A 73 -16.39 -0.79 -0.63
N ASP A 74 -16.37 -0.82 0.70
CA ASP A 74 -17.24 0.01 1.54
C ASP A 74 -16.73 1.46 1.71
N ALA A 75 -15.60 1.79 1.08
CA ALA A 75 -14.94 3.10 1.17
C ALA A 75 -14.68 3.55 2.62
N ARG A 76 -14.38 2.58 3.50
CA ARG A 76 -14.04 2.81 4.90
C ARG A 76 -12.53 2.64 5.12
N PRO A 77 -11.93 3.43 6.01
CA PRO A 77 -10.55 3.19 6.44
C PRO A 77 -10.42 1.85 7.16
N ILE A 78 -9.29 1.17 6.95
CA ILE A 78 -9.05 -0.17 7.49
C ILE A 78 -7.72 -0.19 8.24
N LEU A 79 -7.72 -0.73 9.46
CA LEU A 79 -6.50 -1.29 10.04
C LEU A 79 -6.45 -2.78 9.67
N LEU A 80 -5.49 -3.15 8.83
CA LEU A 80 -5.12 -4.54 8.60
C LEU A 80 -4.03 -4.93 9.62
N ASP A 81 -4.31 -5.92 10.44
CA ASP A 81 -3.43 -6.43 11.49
C ASP A 81 -3.19 -7.93 11.28
N LEU A 82 -1.95 -8.33 10.98
CA LEU A 82 -1.68 -9.69 10.52
C LEU A 82 -1.57 -10.73 11.63
N ASP A 83 -1.47 -10.29 12.88
CA ASP A 83 -1.36 -11.19 14.04
C ASP A 83 -2.25 -10.79 15.23
N GLY A 84 -3.02 -9.72 15.10
CA GLY A 84 -3.97 -9.25 16.11
C GLY A 84 -3.34 -8.42 17.23
N SER A 85 -2.02 -8.16 17.18
CA SER A 85 -1.31 -7.44 18.24
C SER A 85 -1.56 -5.93 18.25
N VAL A 86 -2.09 -5.37 17.16
CA VAL A 86 -2.28 -3.92 16.95
C VAL A 86 -3.73 -3.51 17.15
N ALA A 87 -4.69 -4.39 16.85
CA ALA A 87 -6.13 -4.17 16.95
C ALA A 87 -6.61 -3.54 18.28
N PRO A 88 -6.04 -3.84 19.47
CA PRO A 88 -6.45 -3.17 20.70
C PRO A 88 -6.19 -1.65 20.70
N ALA A 89 -5.16 -1.17 19.99
CA ALA A 89 -4.73 0.23 20.00
C ALA A 89 -5.66 1.16 19.20
N VAL A 90 -6.52 0.62 18.33
CA VAL A 90 -7.49 1.38 17.50
C VAL A 90 -8.91 1.41 18.06
N ARG A 91 -9.18 0.78 19.23
CA ARG A 91 -10.55 0.70 19.79
C ARG A 91 -11.27 2.04 19.91
N GLY A 92 -10.52 3.13 20.15
CA GLY A 92 -11.05 4.49 20.20
C GLY A 92 -11.56 5.06 18.87
N TRP A 93 -11.36 4.36 17.74
CA TRP A 93 -11.80 4.77 16.40
C TRP A 93 -12.72 3.75 15.73
N ALA A 94 -13.24 2.78 16.47
CA ALA A 94 -14.06 1.69 15.93
C ALA A 94 -15.37 2.16 15.25
N ASP A 95 -15.78 3.41 15.47
CA ASP A 95 -16.90 4.03 14.75
C ASP A 95 -16.56 4.33 13.27
N ARG A 96 -15.28 4.54 12.96
CA ARG A 96 -14.80 5.05 11.66
C ARG A 96 -13.75 4.20 10.99
N VAL A 97 -12.99 3.40 11.73
CA VAL A 97 -11.92 2.54 11.21
C VAL A 97 -12.30 1.09 11.46
N ASP A 98 -12.39 0.33 10.38
CA ASP A 98 -12.66 -1.10 10.46
C ASP A 98 -11.36 -1.85 10.74
N VAL A 99 -11.43 -2.86 11.60
CA VAL A 99 -10.26 -3.65 11.98
C VAL A 99 -10.38 -5.04 11.38
N VAL A 100 -9.42 -5.39 10.54
CA VAL A 100 -9.33 -6.71 9.91
C VAL A 100 -8.11 -7.42 10.45
N VAL A 101 -8.34 -8.54 11.12
CA VAL A 101 -7.28 -9.44 11.58
C VAL A 101 -7.23 -10.65 10.65
N ALA A 102 -6.17 -10.79 9.87
CA ALA A 102 -6.04 -11.86 8.89
C ALA A 102 -4.57 -12.16 8.57
N GLY A 103 -4.23 -13.45 8.49
CA GLY A 103 -2.94 -13.89 7.95
C GLY A 103 -2.89 -13.77 6.43
N MET A 104 -1.68 -13.80 5.87
CA MET A 104 -1.43 -13.69 4.43
C MET A 104 -0.94 -15.02 3.87
N ALA A 105 -1.58 -15.50 2.80
CA ALA A 105 -1.16 -16.70 2.09
C ALA A 105 0.15 -16.46 1.32
N ASP A 106 0.24 -15.31 0.66
CA ASP A 106 1.37 -14.92 -0.20
C ASP A 106 2.15 -13.74 0.41
N ARG A 107 2.74 -13.96 1.58
CA ARG A 107 3.47 -12.89 2.28
C ARG A 107 4.72 -12.48 1.49
N PRO A 108 4.87 -11.20 1.09
CA PRO A 108 6.07 -10.75 0.39
C PRO A 108 7.30 -10.89 1.28
N ALA A 109 8.45 -11.17 0.66
CA ALA A 109 9.73 -11.27 1.35
C ALA A 109 10.07 -9.96 2.06
N GLU A 110 9.98 -8.83 1.36
CA GLU A 110 10.09 -7.47 1.93
C GLU A 110 9.43 -6.42 1.00
N PRO A 111 8.84 -5.33 1.54
CA PRO A 111 8.53 -5.12 2.95
C PRO A 111 7.37 -6.03 3.40
N SER A 112 7.47 -6.54 4.63
CA SER A 112 6.53 -7.53 5.17
C SER A 112 5.84 -7.02 6.44
N PRO A 113 4.98 -5.99 6.33
CA PRO A 113 4.45 -5.27 7.49
C PRO A 113 3.67 -6.21 8.39
N LYS A 114 3.77 -5.99 9.70
CA LYS A 114 2.89 -6.60 10.71
C LYS A 114 1.49 -5.97 10.68
N ALA A 115 1.40 -4.67 10.42
CA ALA A 115 0.12 -3.99 10.31
C ALA A 115 0.20 -2.78 9.37
N MET A 116 -0.95 -2.43 8.80
CA MET A 116 -1.13 -1.27 7.91
C MET A 116 -2.44 -0.56 8.21
N LEU A 117 -2.39 0.77 8.28
CA LEU A 117 -3.57 1.63 8.29
C LEU A 117 -3.80 2.13 6.86
N ILE A 118 -4.89 1.68 6.25
CA ILE A 118 -5.23 1.91 4.85
C ILE A 118 -6.37 2.93 4.79
N ARG A 119 -6.21 3.96 3.96
CA ARG A 119 -7.22 4.98 3.72
C ARG A 119 -8.32 4.44 2.78
N PRO A 120 -9.51 5.07 2.74
CA PRO A 120 -10.58 4.71 1.81
C PRO A 120 -10.20 4.68 0.33
N ASP A 121 -9.17 5.44 -0.06
CA ASP A 121 -8.65 5.49 -1.43
C ASP A 121 -7.55 4.44 -1.71
N GLY A 122 -7.32 3.52 -0.78
CA GLY A 122 -6.36 2.42 -0.91
C GLY A 122 -4.92 2.79 -0.59
N TYR A 123 -4.62 4.05 -0.24
CA TYR A 123 -3.26 4.44 0.15
C TYR A 123 -2.98 4.14 1.62
N VAL A 124 -1.78 3.64 1.90
CA VAL A 124 -1.32 3.35 3.26
C VAL A 124 -1.00 4.67 3.98
N ALA A 125 -1.72 4.99 5.05
CA ALA A 125 -1.46 6.14 5.90
C ALA A 125 -0.36 5.90 6.95
N TRP A 126 -0.16 4.65 7.34
CA TRP A 126 0.82 4.21 8.33
C TRP A 126 1.04 2.70 8.20
N ALA A 127 2.24 2.23 8.49
CA ALA A 127 2.56 0.80 8.52
C ALA A 127 3.70 0.52 9.51
N THR A 128 3.80 -0.73 9.95
CA THR A 128 4.91 -1.16 10.81
C THR A 128 5.23 -2.62 10.65
N ASP A 129 6.51 -2.97 10.78
CA ASP A 129 6.99 -4.36 10.86
C ASP A 129 6.95 -4.90 12.29
N THR A 130 6.96 -4.03 13.30
CA THR A 130 6.96 -4.40 14.72
C THR A 130 6.09 -3.46 15.54
N PHE A 131 5.36 -4.01 16.52
CA PHE A 131 4.46 -3.19 17.33
C PHE A 131 4.98 -3.05 18.76
N GLY A 132 5.25 -1.80 19.15
CA GLY A 132 5.69 -1.38 20.48
C GLY A 132 5.31 0.07 20.74
N PRO A 133 5.75 0.69 21.85
CA PRO A 133 5.25 2.00 22.30
C PRO A 133 5.42 3.12 21.26
N ALA A 134 6.53 3.11 20.51
CA ALA A 134 6.77 4.08 19.45
C ALA A 134 5.81 3.90 18.26
N ALA A 135 5.58 2.65 17.85
CA ALA A 135 4.64 2.30 16.78
C ALA A 135 3.18 2.59 17.17
N GLU A 136 2.80 2.36 18.42
CA GLU A 136 1.49 2.74 18.94
C GLU A 136 1.30 4.27 18.91
N THR A 137 2.34 5.02 19.31
CA THR A 137 2.31 6.48 19.27
C THR A 137 2.15 7.00 17.84
N SER A 138 2.90 6.47 16.87
CA SER A 138 2.80 6.88 15.47
C SER A 138 1.47 6.44 14.84
N LEU A 139 0.94 5.26 15.18
CA LEU A 139 -0.41 4.84 14.79
C LEU A 139 -1.47 5.84 15.28
N HIS A 140 -1.42 6.25 16.55
CA HIS A 140 -2.36 7.23 17.10
C HIS A 140 -2.21 8.61 16.44
N GLN A 141 -1.00 9.02 16.07
CA GLN A 141 -0.78 10.25 15.31
C GLN A 141 -1.40 10.15 13.91
N ALA A 142 -1.22 9.02 13.22
CA ALA A 142 -1.83 8.78 11.91
C ALA A 142 -3.36 8.76 11.99
N LEU A 143 -3.94 8.05 12.95
CA LEU A 143 -5.40 8.02 13.19
C LEU A 143 -5.96 9.43 13.43
N LYS A 144 -5.28 10.24 14.26
CA LYS A 144 -5.68 11.63 14.51
C LYS A 144 -5.57 12.50 13.27
N ARG A 145 -4.49 12.38 12.51
CA ARG A 145 -4.23 13.15 11.28
C ARG A 145 -5.29 12.87 10.21
N TRP A 146 -5.63 11.61 10.00
CA TRP A 146 -6.47 11.19 8.88
C TRP A 146 -7.95 11.04 9.24
N PHE A 147 -8.26 10.63 10.47
CA PHE A 147 -9.63 10.33 10.90
C PHE A 147 -10.07 11.16 12.10
N GLY A 148 -9.30 12.18 12.50
CA GLY A 148 -9.62 13.05 13.62
C GLY A 148 -9.42 12.39 14.99
N PRO A 149 -9.66 13.10 16.11
CA PRO A 149 -9.49 12.53 17.44
C PRO A 149 -10.47 11.39 17.71
N ALA A 150 -10.08 10.45 18.58
CA ALA A 150 -11.01 9.47 19.12
C ALA A 150 -12.22 10.19 19.73
N PRO A 151 -13.46 9.70 19.53
CA PRO A 151 -14.63 10.28 20.16
C PRO A 151 -14.40 10.31 21.68
N ARG A 152 -14.72 11.43 22.31
CA ARG A 152 -14.79 11.47 23.77
C ARG A 152 -15.95 10.55 24.15
N GLY A 153 -15.66 9.50 24.92
CA GLY A 153 -16.69 8.62 25.47
C GLY A 153 -17.77 9.47 26.15
N LYS A 154 -19.03 9.21 25.81
CA LYS A 154 -20.17 9.83 26.47
C LYS A 154 -20.38 9.19 27.85
#